data_AF-E8QWN4-F1
#
_entry.id   AF-E8QWN4-F1
#
_cell.length_a   1.000
_cell.length_b   1.000
_cell.length_c   1.000
_cell.angle_alpha   90.00
_cell.angle_beta   90.00
_cell.angle_gamma   90.00
#
_symmetry.space_group_name_H-M   'P 1'
#
loop_
_entity.id
_entity.type
_entity.pdbx_description
1 polymer ?
#
loop_
_entity_poly.entity_id
_entity_poly.type
_entity_poly.pdbx_seq_one_letter_code
_entity_poly.pdbx_strand_id
1 'polypeptide(L)'
;MWLTTPPPDTPRIRRLRNDHRTLERLRDESTVFDFEASGGNPPTCYLVTFRGVGLARRHDKIGLVHEHRVEVKLIGSYPRTMPELRWLTPIFHPNIAESGMVCIGEFGTHWAPSVGLDTLLSMLWDMARYLNHDPRSPFNRDAAAWLVSQSVYTFPLDRRPLRDRPQVVPPSDPATRSENPGSAPRRSEATRPQPTMSASQALRDDSEILFLD
;
A
#
# COMPACT_ATOMS: atom_id res chain seq x y z
N MET A 1 -7.28 -15.83 -32.54
CA MET A 1 -7.57 -14.91 -31.43
C MET A 1 -8.27 -15.71 -30.34
N TRP A 2 -7.51 -16.27 -29.39
CA TRP A 2 -8.08 -17.09 -28.31
C TRP A 2 -8.69 -16.15 -27.28
N LEU A 3 -10.02 -16.07 -27.25
CA LEU A 3 -10.76 -15.40 -26.18
C LEU A 3 -10.54 -16.21 -24.90
N THR A 4 -9.70 -15.71 -24.00
CA THR A 4 -9.51 -16.32 -22.69
C THR A 4 -10.83 -16.22 -21.94
N THR A 5 -11.48 -17.36 -21.65
CA THR A 5 -12.69 -17.38 -20.82
C THR A 5 -12.40 -16.69 -19.48
N PRO A 6 -13.25 -15.76 -19.04
CA PRO A 6 -13.03 -15.06 -17.77
C PRO A 6 -12.99 -16.07 -16.62
N PRO A 7 -12.15 -15.83 -15.59
CA PRO A 7 -12.04 -16.76 -14.47
C PRO A 7 -13.38 -16.89 -13.74
N PRO A 8 -13.71 -18.11 -13.24
CA PRO A 8 -14.96 -18.37 -12.54
C PRO A 8 -15.11 -17.49 -11.31
N ASP A 9 -16.34 -17.05 -11.02
CA ASP A 9 -16.62 -16.14 -9.89
C ASP A 9 -16.63 -16.87 -8.54
N THR A 10 -15.43 -17.16 -8.04
CA THR A 10 -15.21 -17.80 -6.74
C THR A 10 -14.98 -16.76 -5.64
N PRO A 11 -15.18 -17.12 -4.34
CA PRO A 11 -14.85 -16.23 -3.22
C PRO A 11 -13.42 -15.68 -3.28
N ARG A 12 -12.45 -16.52 -3.67
CA ARG A 12 -11.06 -16.11 -3.85
C ARG A 12 -10.92 -15.06 -4.96
N ILE A 13 -11.56 -15.27 -6.11
CA ILE A 13 -11.49 -14.32 -7.22
C ILE A 13 -12.13 -12.98 -6.84
N ARG A 14 -13.26 -12.98 -6.13
CA ARG A 14 -13.86 -11.75 -5.59
C ARG A 14 -12.93 -11.02 -4.61
N ARG A 15 -12.26 -11.77 -3.73
CA ARG A 15 -11.26 -11.22 -2.81
C ARG A 15 -10.10 -10.55 -3.57
N LEU A 16 -9.50 -11.23 -4.55
CA LEU A 16 -8.38 -10.70 -5.33
C LEU A 16 -8.76 -9.41 -6.08
N ARG A 17 -9.95 -9.36 -6.68
CA ARG A 17 -10.47 -8.12 -7.31
C ARG A 17 -10.66 -7.00 -6.28
N ASN A 18 -11.15 -7.32 -5.10
CA ASN A 18 -11.35 -6.33 -4.03
C ASN A 18 -10.02 -5.76 -3.52
N ASP A 19 -9.04 -6.62 -3.27
CA ASP A 19 -7.71 -6.18 -2.86
C ASP A 19 -7.05 -5.31 -3.94
N HIS A 20 -7.17 -5.69 -5.21
CA HIS A 20 -6.63 -4.89 -6.30
C HIS A 20 -7.21 -3.47 -6.32
N ARG A 21 -8.54 -3.34 -6.27
CA ARG A 21 -9.21 -2.02 -6.17
C ARG A 21 -8.80 -1.24 -4.93
N THR A 22 -8.54 -1.94 -3.83
CA THR A 22 -8.07 -1.32 -2.58
C THR A 22 -6.67 -0.75 -2.76
N LEU A 23 -5.79 -1.45 -3.47
CA LEU A 23 -4.43 -0.98 -3.78
C LEU A 23 -4.44 0.20 -4.77
N GLU A 24 -5.30 0.17 -5.78
CA GLU A 24 -5.51 1.30 -6.70
C GLU A 24 -5.90 2.56 -5.92
N ARG A 25 -6.92 2.46 -5.06
CA ARG A 25 -7.33 3.56 -4.18
C ARG A 25 -6.22 4.00 -3.22
N LEU A 26 -5.46 3.05 -2.67
CA LEU A 26 -4.33 3.36 -1.79
C LEU A 26 -3.24 4.17 -2.51
N ARG A 27 -2.95 3.87 -3.78
CA ARG A 27 -2.02 4.65 -4.61
C ARG A 27 -2.48 6.09 -4.75
N ASP A 28 -3.77 6.31 -4.99
CA ASP A 28 -4.32 7.67 -5.13
C ASP A 28 -4.24 8.46 -3.82
N GLU A 29 -4.37 7.76 -2.69
CA GLU A 29 -4.38 8.31 -1.33
C GLU A 29 -3.00 8.44 -0.68
N SER A 30 -1.92 8.16 -1.42
CA SER A 30 -0.57 8.12 -0.86
C SER A 30 0.45 8.90 -1.68
N THR A 31 1.31 9.67 -1.01
CA THR A 31 2.55 10.20 -1.61
C THR A 31 3.72 9.22 -1.50
N VAL A 32 3.61 8.22 -0.63
CA VAL A 32 4.69 7.30 -0.26
C VAL A 32 4.51 5.90 -0.82
N PHE A 33 3.42 5.59 -1.52
CA PHE A 33 3.10 4.24 -1.95
C PHE A 33 2.84 4.16 -3.45
N ASP A 34 3.39 3.11 -4.06
CA ASP A 34 3.09 2.71 -5.42
C ASP A 34 3.23 1.19 -5.56
N PHE A 35 2.78 0.62 -6.68
CA PHE A 35 2.92 -0.80 -6.96
C PHE A 35 2.91 -1.12 -8.46
N GLU A 36 3.52 -2.24 -8.82
CA GLU A 36 3.32 -2.92 -10.11
C GLU A 36 2.59 -4.25 -9.88
N ALA A 37 1.63 -4.59 -10.74
CA ALA A 37 0.79 -5.78 -10.59
C ALA A 37 1.07 -6.81 -11.69
N SER A 38 1.12 -8.09 -11.33
CA SER A 38 1.33 -9.20 -12.25
C SER A 38 0.65 -10.49 -11.77
N GLY A 39 0.83 -11.59 -12.51
CA GLY A 39 0.28 -12.90 -12.13
C GLY A 39 -1.20 -13.09 -12.46
N GLY A 40 -1.68 -12.47 -13.55
CA GLY A 40 -3.02 -12.68 -14.11
C GLY A 40 -3.99 -11.53 -13.87
N ASN A 41 -5.26 -11.77 -14.17
CA ASN A 41 -6.36 -10.83 -13.97
C ASN A 41 -7.54 -11.55 -13.28
N PRO A 42 -7.79 -11.34 -11.96
CA PRO A 42 -7.14 -10.35 -11.09
C PRO A 42 -5.67 -10.69 -10.75
N PRO A 43 -4.83 -9.68 -10.43
CA PRO A 43 -3.42 -9.91 -10.11
C PRO A 43 -3.21 -10.75 -8.85
N THR A 44 -2.15 -11.54 -8.86
CA THR A 44 -1.76 -12.41 -7.74
C THR A 44 -0.36 -12.09 -7.19
N CYS A 45 0.38 -11.21 -7.85
CA CYS A 45 1.69 -10.75 -7.41
C CYS A 45 1.75 -9.22 -7.51
N TYR A 46 2.29 -8.58 -6.48
CA TYR A 46 2.52 -7.15 -6.43
C TYR A 46 3.97 -6.87 -6.09
N LEU A 47 4.62 -6.01 -6.88
CA LEU A 47 5.86 -5.37 -6.50
C LEU A 47 5.50 -4.00 -5.90
N VAL A 48 5.46 -3.94 -4.57
CA VAL A 48 5.13 -2.73 -3.81
C VAL A 48 6.38 -1.88 -3.66
N THR A 49 6.23 -0.56 -3.83
CA THR A 49 7.27 0.43 -3.56
C THR A 49 6.79 1.41 -2.50
N PHE A 50 7.56 1.55 -1.42
CA PHE A 50 7.43 2.62 -0.45
C PHE A 50 8.52 3.69 -0.67
N ARG A 51 8.15 4.97 -0.69
CA ARG A 51 9.04 6.12 -0.88
C ARG A 51 9.13 6.95 0.41
N GLY A 52 10.14 6.67 1.21
CA GLY A 52 10.43 7.43 2.41
C GLY A 52 11.54 6.82 3.22
N VAL A 53 11.81 7.41 4.38
CA VAL A 53 13.07 7.19 5.09
C VAL A 53 13.06 5.88 5.88
N GLY A 54 14.06 5.04 5.63
CA GLY A 54 14.39 3.85 6.41
C GLY A 54 15.91 3.72 6.60
N LEU A 55 16.36 2.55 7.06
CA LEU A 55 17.79 2.27 7.25
C LEU A 55 18.25 1.09 6.42
N ALA A 56 19.49 1.16 5.95
CA ALA A 56 20.21 0.03 5.39
C ALA A 56 21.63 -0.02 5.96
N ARG A 57 22.19 -1.23 6.01
CA ARG A 57 23.59 -1.46 6.35
C ARG A 57 24.36 -1.80 5.07
N ARG A 58 25.43 -1.06 4.78
CA ARG A 58 26.42 -1.41 3.75
C ARG A 58 27.77 -1.58 4.43
N HIS A 59 28.31 -2.79 4.39
CA HIS A 59 29.45 -3.20 5.21
C HIS A 59 29.15 -2.90 6.69
N ASP A 60 29.96 -2.07 7.34
CA ASP A 60 29.79 -1.71 8.76
C ASP A 60 29.09 -0.36 8.97
N LYS A 61 28.65 0.30 7.89
CA LYS A 61 27.99 1.61 7.97
C LYS A 61 26.48 1.46 7.84
N ILE A 62 25.76 2.02 8.80
CA ILE A 62 24.31 2.15 8.79
C ILE A 62 23.96 3.55 8.32
N GLY A 63 23.16 3.66 7.27
CA GLY A 63 22.77 4.92 6.68
C GLY A 63 21.30 4.95 6.26
N LEU A 64 20.83 6.15 5.98
CA LEU A 64 19.47 6.40 5.48
C LEU A 64 19.30 5.85 4.06
N VAL A 65 18.11 5.31 3.80
CA VAL A 65 17.63 4.96 2.46
C VAL A 65 16.22 5.52 2.28
N HIS A 66 15.82 5.75 1.02
CA HIS A 66 14.58 6.48 0.70
C HIS A 66 13.55 5.68 -0.11
N GLU A 67 13.89 4.45 -0.47
CA GLU A 67 13.01 3.58 -1.25
C GLU A 67 13.09 2.15 -0.71
N HIS A 68 11.91 1.52 -0.59
CA HIS A 68 11.79 0.14 -0.16
C HIS A 68 10.90 -0.63 -1.12
N ARG A 69 11.39 -1.75 -1.66
CA ARG A 69 10.59 -2.62 -2.53
C ARG A 69 10.29 -3.95 -1.87
N VAL A 70 9.02 -4.35 -1.91
CA VAL A 70 8.53 -5.59 -1.30
C VAL A 70 7.71 -6.37 -2.32
N GLU A 71 8.08 -7.62 -2.54
CA GLU A 71 7.28 -8.56 -3.32
C GLU A 71 6.19 -9.17 -2.41
N VAL A 72 4.93 -9.07 -2.85
CA VAL A 72 3.76 -9.59 -2.15
C VAL A 72 3.05 -10.60 -3.06
N LYS A 73 3.03 -11.88 -2.68
CA LYS A 73 2.38 -12.95 -3.46
C LYS A 73 1.13 -13.46 -2.77
N LEU A 74 0.01 -13.35 -3.48
CA LEU A 74 -1.30 -13.87 -3.08
C LEU A 74 -1.43 -15.33 -3.56
N ILE A 75 -0.66 -16.24 -2.93
CA ILE A 75 -0.60 -17.67 -3.28
C ILE A 75 -1.97 -18.37 -3.23
N GLY A 76 -2.05 -19.60 -3.76
CA GLY A 76 -3.32 -20.33 -3.94
C GLY A 76 -4.20 -20.44 -2.69
N SER A 77 -3.60 -20.49 -1.50
CA SER A 77 -4.30 -20.56 -0.21
C SER A 77 -4.83 -19.20 0.30
N TYR A 78 -4.38 -18.08 -0.24
CA TYR A 78 -4.90 -16.76 0.13
C TYR A 78 -6.42 -16.64 -0.17
N PRO A 79 -7.22 -15.94 0.64
CA PRO A 79 -6.88 -15.23 1.88
C PRO A 79 -6.93 -16.12 3.14
N ARG A 80 -7.04 -17.46 3.02
CA ARG A 80 -7.02 -18.34 4.21
C ARG A 80 -5.67 -18.29 4.92
N THR A 81 -4.60 -18.16 4.15
CA THR A 81 -3.27 -17.83 4.65
C THR A 81 -2.90 -16.41 4.25
N MET A 82 -1.99 -15.80 5.00
CA MET A 82 -1.40 -14.51 4.64
C MET A 82 -0.66 -14.59 3.29
N PRO A 83 -0.43 -13.45 2.62
CA PRO A 83 0.48 -13.37 1.48
C PRO A 83 1.90 -13.82 1.84
N GLU A 84 2.64 -14.33 0.85
CA GLU A 84 4.09 -14.46 0.98
C GLU A 84 4.75 -13.10 0.75
N LEU A 85 5.77 -12.80 1.55
CA LEU A 85 6.45 -11.50 1.56
C LEU A 85 7.94 -11.69 1.35
N ARG A 86 8.53 -10.87 0.48
CA ARG A 86 9.98 -10.78 0.32
C ARG A 86 10.41 -9.33 0.15
N TRP A 87 11.20 -8.85 1.09
CA TRP A 87 11.84 -7.54 1.01
C TRP A 87 13.00 -7.60 0.01
N LEU A 88 13.06 -6.67 -0.94
CA LEU A 88 13.96 -6.77 -2.10
C LEU A 88 15.13 -5.79 -2.03
N THR A 89 14.89 -4.60 -1.50
CA THR A 89 15.90 -3.55 -1.34
C THR A 89 16.69 -3.76 -0.06
N PRO A 90 17.95 -3.31 0.03
CA PRO A 90 18.70 -3.31 1.29
C PRO A 90 17.90 -2.67 2.42
N ILE A 91 17.79 -3.37 3.54
CA ILE A 91 17.18 -2.87 4.76
C ILE A 91 17.92 -3.43 5.96
N PHE A 92 18.15 -2.57 6.94
CA PHE A 92 18.59 -2.96 8.26
C PHE A 92 17.36 -2.84 9.14
N HIS A 93 16.86 -3.96 9.68
CA HIS A 93 15.65 -3.97 10.52
C HIS A 93 15.62 -5.26 11.36
N PRO A 94 15.24 -5.22 12.66
CA PRO A 94 15.25 -6.40 13.52
C PRO A 94 14.44 -7.59 12.97
N ASN A 95 13.30 -7.32 12.34
CA ASN A 95 12.37 -8.36 11.88
C ASN A 95 12.45 -8.63 10.37
N ILE A 96 13.52 -8.19 9.69
CA ILE A 96 13.76 -8.50 8.28
C ILE A 96 15.16 -9.10 8.15
N ALA A 97 15.23 -10.32 7.63
CA ALA A 97 16.50 -11.02 7.39
C ALA A 97 17.24 -10.40 6.20
N GLU A 98 18.56 -10.60 6.13
CA GLU A 98 19.37 -10.18 4.97
C GLU A 98 18.94 -10.85 3.66
N SER A 99 18.32 -12.03 3.75
CA SER A 99 17.69 -12.73 2.61
C SER A 99 16.38 -12.08 2.12
N GLY A 100 15.88 -11.06 2.82
CA GLY A 100 14.60 -10.41 2.54
C GLY A 100 13.40 -11.08 3.20
N MET A 101 13.59 -12.11 4.02
CA MET A 101 12.49 -12.75 4.76
C MET A 101 11.93 -11.80 5.81
N VAL A 102 10.61 -11.59 5.81
CA VAL A 102 9.92 -10.67 6.72
C VAL A 102 9.23 -11.45 7.83
N CYS A 103 9.55 -11.13 9.09
CA CYS A 103 8.77 -11.55 10.25
C CYS A 103 7.82 -10.42 10.64
N ILE A 104 6.51 -10.70 10.60
CA ILE A 104 5.47 -9.76 11.03
C ILE A 104 4.91 -10.11 12.42
N GLY A 105 5.64 -10.94 13.18
CA GLY A 105 5.30 -11.34 14.55
C GLY A 105 3.92 -11.99 14.68
N GLU A 106 3.21 -11.66 15.77
CA GLU A 106 1.88 -12.19 16.08
C GLU A 106 0.85 -11.91 15.00
N PHE A 107 1.01 -10.85 14.19
CA PHE A 107 0.09 -10.56 13.10
C PHE A 107 0.07 -11.68 12.05
N GLY A 108 1.23 -12.27 11.76
CA GLY A 108 1.32 -13.39 10.81
C GLY A 108 0.66 -14.64 11.37
N THR A 109 0.86 -14.91 12.66
CA THR A 109 0.26 -16.05 13.36
C THR A 109 -1.27 -15.93 13.48
N HIS A 110 -1.78 -14.72 13.69
CA HIS A 110 -3.22 -14.44 13.85
C HIS A 110 -3.87 -13.88 12.59
N TRP A 111 -3.29 -14.15 11.42
CA TRP A 111 -3.87 -13.74 10.15
C TRP A 111 -5.32 -14.23 10.01
N ALA A 112 -6.23 -13.29 9.76
CA ALA A 112 -7.63 -13.61 9.48
C ALA A 112 -7.96 -13.27 8.02
N PRO A 113 -8.77 -14.09 7.32
CA PRO A 113 -9.21 -13.80 5.95
C PRO A 113 -10.02 -12.51 5.78
N SER A 114 -10.43 -11.87 6.88
CA SER A 114 -11.10 -10.57 6.90
C SER A 114 -10.13 -9.39 6.87
N VAL A 115 -8.86 -9.58 7.24
CA VAL A 115 -7.83 -8.52 7.21
C VAL A 115 -7.61 -8.09 5.77
N GLY A 116 -7.67 -6.78 5.52
CA GLY A 116 -7.45 -6.19 4.20
C GLY A 116 -5.97 -6.16 3.80
N LEU A 117 -5.69 -6.24 2.49
CA LEU A 117 -4.31 -6.17 2.01
C LEU A 117 -3.65 -4.82 2.35
N ASP A 118 -4.40 -3.73 2.36
CA ASP A 118 -3.95 -2.39 2.77
C ASP A 118 -3.52 -2.30 4.24
N THR A 119 -4.14 -3.08 5.12
CA THR A 119 -3.74 -3.18 6.53
C THR A 119 -2.34 -3.81 6.64
N LEU A 120 -2.10 -4.88 5.88
CA LEU A 120 -0.77 -5.49 5.78
C LEU A 120 0.25 -4.50 5.22
N LEU A 121 -0.09 -3.76 4.17
CA LEU A 121 0.80 -2.75 3.59
C LEU A 121 1.11 -1.61 4.56
N SER A 122 0.15 -1.20 5.40
CA SER A 122 0.36 -0.20 6.45
C SER A 122 1.39 -0.68 7.47
N MET A 123 1.29 -1.95 7.89
CA MET A 123 2.28 -2.55 8.79
C MET A 123 3.67 -2.63 8.14
N LEU A 124 3.76 -2.99 6.86
CA LEU A 124 5.05 -3.02 6.15
C LEU A 124 5.68 -1.63 6.04
N TRP A 125 4.87 -0.59 5.83
CA TRP A 125 5.34 0.79 5.87
C TRP A 125 5.83 1.19 7.27
N ASP A 126 5.11 0.79 8.31
CA ASP A 126 5.53 1.00 9.70
C ASP A 126 6.85 0.31 10.03
N MET A 127 7.13 -0.87 9.46
CA MET A 127 8.44 -1.51 9.56
C MET A 127 9.52 -0.72 8.83
N ALA A 128 9.28 -0.29 7.58
CA ALA A 128 10.25 0.48 6.79
C ALA A 128 10.76 1.73 7.52
N ARG A 129 9.82 2.49 8.11
CA ARG A 129 10.10 3.74 8.84
C ARG A 129 10.44 3.56 10.31
N TYR A 130 10.64 2.32 10.76
CA TYR A 130 10.93 1.98 12.16
C TYR A 130 9.85 2.45 13.16
N LEU A 131 8.58 2.56 12.74
CA LEU A 131 7.47 2.67 13.70
C LEU A 131 7.18 1.32 14.38
N ASN A 132 7.35 0.22 13.65
CA ASN A 132 7.20 -1.15 14.16
C ASN A 132 8.52 -1.93 14.03
N HIS A 133 9.25 -2.09 15.14
CA HIS A 133 10.63 -2.59 15.14
C HIS A 133 10.95 -3.59 16.29
N ASP A 134 9.97 -4.38 16.76
CA ASP A 134 10.09 -5.22 17.97
C ASP A 134 11.41 -6.03 18.07
N PRO A 135 12.29 -5.72 19.05
CA PRO A 135 13.58 -6.38 19.19
C PRO A 135 13.52 -7.72 19.96
N ARG A 136 12.37 -8.15 20.48
CA ARG A 136 12.27 -9.32 21.40
C ARG A 136 12.50 -10.67 20.71
N SER A 137 12.20 -10.78 19.41
CA SER A 137 12.40 -12.01 18.62
C SER A 137 12.83 -11.68 17.19
N PRO A 138 14.06 -11.17 17.00
CA PRO A 138 14.50 -10.62 15.74
C PRO A 138 15.01 -11.73 14.80
N PHE A 139 14.75 -11.55 13.51
CA PHE A 139 15.46 -12.28 12.45
C PHE A 139 16.88 -11.75 12.27
N ASN A 140 17.08 -10.45 12.46
CA ASN A 140 18.37 -9.80 12.39
C ASN A 140 18.81 -9.38 13.80
N ARG A 141 19.64 -10.22 14.44
CA ARG A 141 20.14 -9.98 15.80
C ARG A 141 21.03 -8.75 15.88
N ASP A 142 21.82 -8.48 14.85
CA ASP A 142 22.68 -7.29 14.79
C ASP A 142 21.83 -6.02 14.77
N ALA A 143 20.78 -5.98 13.96
CA ALA A 143 19.85 -4.85 13.90
C ALA A 143 19.13 -4.62 15.23
N ALA A 144 18.75 -5.69 15.93
CA ALA A 144 18.16 -5.58 17.27
C ALA A 144 19.16 -5.06 18.32
N ALA A 145 20.40 -5.56 18.33
CA ALA A 145 21.44 -5.11 19.24
C ALA A 145 21.84 -3.64 18.97
N TRP A 146 21.95 -3.26 17.70
CA TRP A 146 22.18 -1.89 17.29
C TRP A 146 21.03 -0.97 17.73
N LEU A 147 19.78 -1.39 17.50
CA LEU A 147 18.59 -0.61 17.86
C LEU A 147 18.55 -0.25 19.35
N VAL A 148 18.99 -1.15 20.23
CA VAL A 148 19.02 -0.91 21.69
C VAL A 148 20.15 0.06 22.10
N SER A 149 21.26 0.05 21.38
CA SER A 149 22.47 0.83 21.74
C SER A 149 22.60 2.16 21.01
N GLN A 150 21.91 2.33 19.89
CA GLN A 150 21.96 3.55 19.10
C GLN A 150 21.24 4.71 19.81
N SER A 151 21.79 5.91 19.69
CA SER A 151 21.19 7.18 20.17
C SER A 151 21.09 8.25 19.09
N VAL A 152 21.46 7.90 17.85
CA VAL A 152 21.58 8.83 16.72
C VAL A 152 20.24 9.09 16.05
N TYR A 153 19.42 8.06 15.91
CA TYR A 153 18.15 8.12 15.19
C TYR A 153 16.98 8.21 16.15
N THR A 154 16.05 9.11 15.84
CA THR A 154 14.74 9.18 16.49
C THR A 154 13.72 8.47 15.60
N PHE A 155 12.94 7.57 16.19
CA PHE A 155 11.91 6.82 15.47
C PHE A 155 10.50 7.39 15.71
N PRO A 156 9.59 7.32 14.72
CA PRO A 156 9.82 6.80 13.36
C PRO A 156 10.66 7.76 12.50
N LEU A 157 11.39 7.22 11.53
CA LEU A 157 12.25 7.97 10.61
C LEU A 157 11.46 8.81 9.61
N ASP A 158 10.23 8.37 9.31
CA ASP A 158 9.28 9.08 8.46
C ASP A 158 7.93 9.18 9.18
N ARG A 159 7.42 10.40 9.30
CA ARG A 159 6.17 10.69 10.02
C ARG A 159 4.93 10.47 9.17
N ARG A 160 5.05 10.41 7.84
CA ARG A 160 3.89 10.28 6.94
C ARG A 160 3.23 8.91 7.14
N PRO A 161 1.92 8.84 7.44
CA PRO A 161 1.20 7.58 7.41
C PRO A 161 1.13 7.06 5.96
N LEU A 162 0.74 5.78 5.78
CA LEU A 162 0.63 5.23 4.44
C LEU A 162 -0.44 5.96 3.59
N ARG A 163 -1.54 6.37 4.22
CA ARG A 163 -2.60 7.21 3.63
C ARG A 163 -2.40 8.65 4.11
N ASP A 164 -1.58 9.42 3.41
CA ASP A 164 -1.23 10.80 3.76
C ASP A 164 -1.91 11.86 2.88
N ARG A 165 -2.69 11.45 1.87
CA ARG A 165 -3.53 12.35 1.09
C ARG A 165 -4.98 12.31 1.58
N PRO A 166 -5.68 13.45 1.62
CA PRO A 166 -7.11 13.47 1.88
C PRO A 166 -7.84 12.69 0.79
N GLN A 167 -8.88 11.96 1.19
CA GLN A 167 -9.73 11.30 0.21
C GLN A 167 -10.43 12.36 -0.64
N VAL A 168 -10.25 12.28 -1.95
CA VAL A 168 -11.10 13.02 -2.88
C VAL A 168 -12.45 12.34 -2.86
N VAL A 169 -13.29 12.67 -1.87
CA VAL A 169 -14.69 12.30 -1.89
C VAL A 169 -15.33 13.21 -2.94
N PRO A 170 -15.84 12.69 -4.08
CA PRO A 170 -16.66 13.49 -4.96
C PRO A 170 -17.79 14.08 -4.11
N PRO A 171 -18.17 15.36 -4.27
CA PRO A 171 -19.28 15.92 -3.53
C PRO A 171 -20.46 14.95 -3.65
N SER A 172 -20.92 14.45 -2.51
CA SER A 172 -22.11 13.61 -2.46
C SER A 172 -23.22 14.47 -3.02
N ASP A 173 -23.85 14.04 -4.10
CA ASP A 173 -25.04 14.71 -4.61
C ASP A 173 -26.00 14.90 -3.42
N PRO A 174 -26.46 16.12 -3.14
CA PRO A 174 -27.41 16.37 -2.04
C PRO A 174 -28.78 15.68 -2.26
N ALA A 175 -28.95 14.91 -3.34
CA ALA A 175 -30.17 14.26 -3.76
C ALA A 175 -30.53 12.98 -2.98
N THR A 176 -29.68 12.45 -2.09
CA THR A 176 -30.04 11.29 -1.25
C THR A 176 -30.46 11.72 0.17
N ARG A 177 -31.35 12.71 0.27
CA ARG A 177 -32.27 12.80 1.42
C ARG A 177 -33.47 11.93 1.09
N SER A 178 -33.70 10.91 1.92
CA SER A 178 -34.89 10.07 1.93
C SER A 178 -36.16 10.94 1.84
N GLU A 179 -36.82 10.96 0.69
CA GLU A 179 -38.15 11.57 0.53
C GLU A 179 -39.21 10.63 1.11
N ASN A 180 -39.91 11.11 2.14
CA ASN A 180 -41.14 10.53 2.65
C ASN A 180 -42.27 10.80 1.61
N PRO A 181 -43.17 9.86 1.29
CA PRO A 181 -44.08 10.00 0.15
C PRO A 181 -45.26 10.91 0.53
N GLY A 182 -45.41 12.02 -0.18
CA GLY A 182 -46.52 12.95 -0.02
C GLY A 182 -46.82 13.73 -1.30
N SER A 183 -47.77 13.22 -2.07
CA SER A 183 -48.71 13.99 -2.92
C SER A 183 -48.14 14.73 -4.15
N ALA A 184 -48.34 14.12 -5.32
CA ALA A 184 -48.38 14.81 -6.63
C ALA A 184 -49.70 15.64 -6.78
N PRO A 185 -49.97 16.41 -7.86
CA PRO A 185 -49.20 16.55 -9.12
C PRO A 185 -49.13 17.99 -9.74
N ARG A 186 -48.30 18.17 -10.80
CA ARG A 186 -48.71 18.47 -12.21
C ARG A 186 -47.80 19.48 -13.00
N ARG A 187 -47.21 18.97 -14.11
CA ARG A 187 -46.75 19.58 -15.42
C ARG A 187 -45.80 20.79 -15.38
N SER A 188 -44.81 21.00 -16.26
CA SER A 188 -44.68 20.77 -17.73
C SER A 188 -43.22 20.77 -18.22
N GLU A 189 -43.00 20.23 -19.43
CA GLU A 189 -41.77 20.16 -20.25
C GLU A 189 -40.91 21.43 -20.35
N ALA A 190 -39.58 21.27 -20.53
CA ALA A 190 -38.90 21.50 -21.83
C ALA A 190 -37.35 21.59 -21.73
N THR A 191 -36.70 20.82 -22.61
CA THR A 191 -35.52 21.17 -23.43
C THR A 191 -34.11 21.29 -22.80
N ARG A 192 -33.24 20.40 -23.30
CA ARG A 192 -31.77 20.39 -23.19
C ARG A 192 -31.15 21.39 -24.19
N PRO A 193 -29.98 21.97 -23.91
CA PRO A 193 -28.82 21.59 -24.72
C PRO A 193 -27.48 21.51 -23.96
N GLN A 194 -26.55 20.71 -24.48
CA GLN A 194 -25.10 20.82 -24.18
C GLN A 194 -24.48 21.88 -25.10
N PRO A 195 -23.30 22.44 -24.72
CA PRO A 195 -22.14 22.21 -25.60
C PRO A 195 -20.75 22.14 -24.92
N THR A 196 -19.90 21.28 -25.51
CA THR A 196 -18.49 21.43 -25.96
C THR A 196 -17.34 21.97 -25.07
N MET A 197 -16.31 21.11 -24.95
CA MET A 197 -14.87 21.26 -25.27
C MET A 197 -13.93 22.27 -24.57
N SER A 198 -12.79 21.69 -24.12
CA SER A 198 -11.38 22.12 -24.29
C SER A 198 -10.69 22.94 -23.20
N ALA A 199 -9.55 22.42 -22.72
CA ALA A 199 -8.17 22.91 -22.99
C ALA A 199 -7.23 22.81 -21.77
N SER A 200 -6.00 22.31 -22.03
CA SER A 200 -4.68 22.76 -21.50
C SER A 200 -4.42 22.74 -19.97
N GLN A 201 -3.20 22.59 -19.43
CA GLN A 201 -1.84 22.45 -19.94
C GLN A 201 -0.94 21.95 -18.78
N ALA A 202 0.17 21.29 -19.17
CA ALA A 202 1.49 21.14 -18.54
C ALA A 202 1.78 21.72 -17.14
N LEU A 203 2.65 21.02 -16.38
CA LEU A 203 3.96 21.53 -15.93
C LEU A 203 4.85 20.40 -15.36
N ARG A 204 6.17 20.57 -15.58
CA ARG A 204 7.33 19.77 -15.16
C ARG A 204 7.59 20.03 -13.64
N ASP A 205 8.45 19.35 -12.88
CA ASP A 205 9.87 19.07 -13.11
C ASP A 205 10.49 18.27 -11.93
N ASP A 206 11.72 17.83 -12.17
CA ASP A 206 12.65 16.91 -11.50
C ASP A 206 12.93 17.03 -9.98
N SER A 207 13.40 15.91 -9.38
CA SER A 207 14.02 15.87 -8.05
C SER A 207 15.29 15.01 -8.01
N GLU A 208 16.44 15.64 -7.74
CA GLU A 208 17.74 15.03 -7.44
C GLU A 208 17.86 14.55 -5.97
N ILE A 209 18.73 13.54 -5.76
CA ILE A 209 19.02 12.86 -4.49
C ILE A 209 20.29 13.43 -3.86
N LEU A 210 20.31 13.63 -2.54
CA LEU A 210 21.50 14.06 -1.79
C LEU A 210 21.99 12.99 -0.80
N PHE A 211 23.30 12.75 -0.82
CA PHE A 211 24.04 12.01 0.19
C PHE A 211 24.83 13.03 1.03
N LEU A 212 24.86 12.84 2.35
CA LEU A 212 25.69 13.62 3.28
C LEU A 212 26.86 12.75 3.73
N ASP A 213 28.06 13.34 3.65
CA ASP A 213 29.34 12.79 4.12
C ASP A 213 29.43 12.66 5.65
#